data_AF-H9FG06-F1
#
_entry.id   AF-H9FG06-F1
#
_cell.length_a   1.000
_cell.length_b   1.000
_cell.length_c   1.000
_cell.angle_alpha   90.00
_cell.angle_beta   90.00
_cell.angle_gamma   90.00
#
_symmetry.space_group_name_H-M   'P 1'
#
loop_
_entity.id
_entity.type
_entity.pdbx_description
1 polymer ?
#
loop_
_entity_poly.entity_id
_entity_poly.type
_entity_poly.pdbx_seq_one_letter_code
_entity_poly.pdbx_strand_id
1 'polypeptide(L)'
;WGGCSDDVQYGMWFSRKFLDFPIRNTTGKENKVLLAMNLHNNEAGRQAVAKLMSVDCRCHGVSGSCAVKTCWKTMSSFEKIGHLLKDKYENSIQISDKIKRKMRRREKDQRKIPIH
;
A
#
# COMPACT_ATOMS: atom_id res chain seq x y z
N TRP A 1 13.79 10.60 20.21
CA TRP A 1 12.55 9.86 19.86
C TRP A 1 11.67 9.82 21.08
N GLY A 2 10.36 10.07 20.92
CA GLY A 2 9.39 10.08 22.03
C GLY A 2 7.97 10.35 21.49
N GLY A 3 6.98 10.49 22.38
CA GLY A 3 5.57 10.59 21.96
C GLY A 3 4.92 9.22 21.75
N CYS A 4 3.78 9.18 21.04
CA CYS A 4 3.06 7.96 20.69
C CYS A 4 3.20 7.72 19.18
N SER A 5 4.00 6.72 18.79
CA SER A 5 4.13 6.35 17.38
C SER A 5 3.01 5.39 17.00
N ASP A 6 2.43 5.58 15.81
CA ASP A 6 1.41 4.67 15.30
C ASP A 6 1.98 3.26 15.10
N ASP A 7 1.32 2.25 15.68
CA ASP A 7 1.72 0.85 15.50
C ASP A 7 1.23 0.30 14.16
N VAL A 8 1.95 0.69 13.11
CA VAL A 8 1.70 0.20 11.75
C VAL A 8 1.86 -1.32 11.66
N GLN A 9 2.72 -1.95 12.48
CA GLN A 9 2.98 -3.39 12.40
C GLN A 9 1.76 -4.20 12.87
N TYR A 10 1.15 -3.79 13.98
CA TYR A 10 -0.11 -4.35 14.42
C TYR A 10 -1.22 -4.18 13.36
N GLY A 11 -1.33 -2.98 12.78
CA GLY A 11 -2.28 -2.72 11.69
C GLY A 11 -2.06 -3.64 10.47
N MET A 12 -0.80 -3.85 10.05
CA MET A 12 -0.47 -4.77 8.96
C MET A 12 -0.81 -6.22 9.30
N TRP A 13 -0.50 -6.66 10.53
CA TRP A 13 -0.81 -8.01 10.99
C TRP A 13 -2.33 -8.25 11.00
N PHE A 14 -3.10 -7.34 11.58
CA PHE A 14 -4.55 -7.45 11.64
C PHE A 14 -5.17 -7.45 10.24
N SER A 15 -4.73 -6.54 9.36
CA SER A 15 -5.19 -6.48 7.97
C SER A 15 -4.96 -7.81 7.23
N ARG A 16 -3.78 -8.43 7.38
CA ARG A 16 -3.51 -9.77 6.80
C ARG A 16 -4.44 -10.84 7.37
N LYS A 17 -4.63 -10.85 8.70
CA LYS A 17 -5.51 -11.83 9.35
C LYS A 17 -6.98 -11.65 8.95
N PHE A 18 -7.44 -10.44 8.76
CA PHE A 18 -8.84 -10.17 8.45
C PHE A 18 -9.16 -10.31 6.97
N LEU A 19 -8.34 -9.73 6.08
CA LEU A 19 -8.61 -9.70 4.64
C LEU A 19 -8.14 -10.95 3.91
N ASP A 20 -7.00 -11.54 4.31
CA ASP A 20 -6.39 -12.64 3.54
C ASP A 20 -6.83 -14.03 4.05
N PHE A 21 -7.31 -14.14 5.29
CA PHE A 21 -7.73 -15.42 5.88
C PHE A 21 -8.96 -16.05 5.20
N PRO A 22 -10.05 -15.30 4.91
CA PRO A 22 -11.19 -15.87 4.19
C PRO A 22 -10.79 -16.35 2.78
N ILE A 23 -9.94 -15.56 2.11
CA ILE A 23 -9.42 -15.84 0.77
C ILE A 23 -8.71 -17.21 0.73
N ARG A 24 -7.89 -17.53 1.73
CA ARG A 24 -7.14 -18.81 1.78
C ARG A 24 -8.01 -20.04 2.06
N ASN A 25 -9.17 -19.87 2.69
CA ASN A 25 -10.05 -20.97 3.08
C ASN A 25 -11.12 -21.30 2.04
N THR A 26 -11.28 -20.49 1.00
CA THR A 26 -12.20 -20.77 -0.10
C THR A 26 -11.64 -21.85 -1.01
N THR A 27 -12.11 -23.09 -0.83
CA THR A 27 -11.79 -24.27 -1.66
C THR A 27 -12.72 -24.43 -2.87
N GLY A 28 -13.64 -23.48 -3.07
CA GLY A 28 -14.54 -23.46 -4.22
C GLY A 28 -13.79 -23.28 -5.54
N LYS A 29 -14.49 -23.51 -6.65
CA LYS A 29 -14.06 -23.32 -8.05
C LYS A 29 -13.69 -21.86 -8.41
N GLU A 30 -13.16 -21.08 -7.47
CA GLU A 30 -12.67 -19.73 -7.72
C GLU A 30 -11.37 -19.78 -8.53
N ASN A 31 -11.27 -18.91 -9.53
CA ASN A 31 -10.10 -18.85 -10.40
C ASN A 31 -8.85 -18.52 -9.56
N LYS A 32 -7.87 -19.43 -9.54
CA LYS A 32 -6.58 -19.26 -8.82
C LYS A 32 -5.91 -17.90 -9.10
N VAL A 33 -6.13 -17.35 -10.30
CA VAL A 33 -5.62 -16.03 -10.69
C VAL A 33 -6.33 -14.89 -9.97
N LEU A 34 -7.66 -14.95 -9.80
CA LEU A 34 -8.40 -13.96 -9.02
C LEU A 34 -7.94 -13.97 -7.56
N LEU A 35 -7.72 -15.16 -7.00
CA LEU A 35 -7.21 -15.35 -5.65
C LEU A 35 -5.84 -14.67 -5.46
N ALA A 36 -4.90 -14.98 -6.36
CA ALA A 36 -3.56 -14.41 -6.35
C ALA A 36 -3.60 -12.87 -6.55
N MET A 37 -4.48 -12.38 -7.41
CA MET A 37 -4.69 -10.95 -7.64
C MET A 37 -5.21 -10.23 -6.40
N ASN A 38 -6.19 -10.81 -5.70
CA ASN A 38 -6.74 -10.21 -4.49
C ASN A 38 -5.69 -10.15 -3.37
N LEU A 39 -4.92 -11.23 -3.16
CA LEU A 39 -3.82 -11.23 -2.19
C LEU A 39 -2.75 -10.19 -2.55
N HIS A 40 -2.40 -10.08 -3.83
CA HIS A 40 -1.46 -9.07 -4.32
C HIS A 40 -1.97 -7.64 -4.05
N ASN A 41 -3.23 -7.35 -4.41
CA ASN A 41 -3.81 -6.03 -4.24
C ASN A 41 -3.96 -5.65 -2.76
N ASN A 42 -4.31 -6.61 -1.89
CA ASN A 42 -4.34 -6.39 -0.44
C ASN A 42 -2.95 -6.02 0.10
N GLU A 43 -1.91 -6.72 -0.33
CA GLU A 43 -0.53 -6.41 0.09
C GLU A 43 -0.05 -5.07 -0.49
N ALA A 44 -0.43 -4.74 -1.73
CA ALA A 44 -0.13 -3.43 -2.32
C ALA A 44 -0.74 -2.28 -1.50
N GLY A 45 -1.97 -2.44 -1.01
CA GLY A 45 -2.61 -1.50 -0.08
C GLY A 45 -1.84 -1.33 1.23
N ARG A 46 -1.43 -2.45 1.85
CA ARG A 46 -0.61 -2.44 3.07
C ARG A 46 0.74 -1.76 2.86
N GLN A 47 1.40 -2.02 1.74
CA GLN A 47 2.66 -1.38 1.38
C GLN A 47 2.50 0.12 1.13
N ALA A 48 1.39 0.57 0.53
CA ALA A 48 1.10 1.98 0.33
C ALA A 48 1.03 2.75 1.66
N VAL A 49 0.36 2.18 2.66
CA VAL A 49 0.30 2.76 4.02
C VAL A 49 1.69 2.80 4.65
N ALA A 50 2.42 1.67 4.65
CA ALA A 50 3.74 1.58 5.27
C ALA A 50 4.76 2.53 4.63
N LYS A 51 4.71 2.68 3.29
CA LYS A 51 5.61 3.56 2.53
C LYS A 51 5.39 5.04 2.84
N LEU A 52 4.15 5.42 3.12
CA LEU A 52 3.78 6.82 3.38
C LEU A 52 3.79 7.19 4.87
N MET A 53 4.28 6.32 5.75
CA MET A 53 4.55 6.68 7.14
C MET A 53 5.50 7.90 7.19
N SER A 54 5.13 8.92 7.96
CA SER A 54 5.93 10.12 8.18
C SER A 54 6.46 10.19 9.61
N VAL A 55 7.43 11.08 9.81
CA VAL A 55 7.91 11.46 11.14
C VAL A 55 7.42 12.85 11.43
N ASP A 56 6.60 12.97 12.46
CA ASP A 56 6.11 14.25 12.94
C ASP A 56 6.92 14.66 14.18
N CYS A 57 7.18 15.96 14.31
CA CYS A 57 7.99 16.51 15.39
C CYS A 57 7.29 17.71 16.03
N ARG A 58 7.36 17.80 17.36
CA ARG A 58 6.96 18.99 18.13
C ARG A 58 8.19 19.63 18.77
N CYS A 59 8.38 20.92 18.49
CA CYS A 59 9.43 21.74 19.11
C CYS A 59 8.97 22.28 20.46
N HIS A 60 9.88 22.30 21.43
CA HIS A 60 9.61 22.78 22.78
C HIS A 60 10.86 23.34 23.47
N GLY A 61 11.82 23.85 22.70
CA GLY A 61 12.95 24.61 23.22
C GLY A 61 12.55 25.99 23.74
N VAL A 62 13.49 26.66 24.41
CA VAL A 62 13.29 28.01 24.98
C VAL A 62 12.74 28.95 23.92
N SER A 63 11.73 29.75 24.29
CA SER A 63 11.00 30.66 23.40
C SER A 63 10.37 29.98 22.18
N GLY A 64 10.02 28.69 22.27
CA GLY A 64 9.42 27.93 21.17
C GLY A 64 10.41 27.47 20.10
N SER A 65 11.72 27.56 20.36
CA SER A 65 12.75 27.09 19.43
C SER A 65 12.72 25.57 19.24
N CYS A 66 13.26 25.09 18.11
CA CYS A 66 13.40 23.67 17.81
C CYS A 66 14.74 23.07 18.27
N ALA A 67 15.52 23.78 19.10
CA ALA A 67 16.77 23.28 19.68
C ALA A 67 16.54 21.96 20.45
N VAL A 68 15.37 21.85 21.08
CA VAL A 68 14.85 20.59 21.62
C VAL A 68 13.52 20.28 20.94
N LYS A 69 13.38 19.05 20.45
CA LYS A 69 12.15 18.56 19.83
C LYS A 69 11.92 17.08 20.12
N THR A 70 10.66 16.69 20.21
CA THR A 70 10.24 15.29 20.29
C THR A 70 9.62 14.88 18.97
N CYS A 71 9.99 13.71 18.44
CA CYS A 71 9.45 13.18 17.19
C CYS A 71 8.93 11.75 17.35
N TRP A 72 7.84 11.44 16.66
CA TRP A 72 7.18 10.13 16.60
C TRP A 72 6.85 9.79 15.14
N LYS A 73 6.64 8.50 14.85
CA LYS A 73 6.15 8.06 13.53
C LYS A 73 4.63 8.14 13.50
N THR A 74 4.06 8.67 12.42
CA THR A 74 2.62 8.72 12.23
C THR A 74 2.22 8.34 10.81
N MET A 75 1.00 7.85 10.65
CA MET A 75 0.44 7.58 9.33
C MET A 75 0.17 8.89 8.58
N SER A 76 0.49 8.91 7.28
CA SER A 76 0.02 9.98 6.40
C SER A 76 -1.50 10.06 6.37
N SER A 77 -2.03 11.22 5.97
CA SER A 77 -3.46 11.36 5.69
C SER A 77 -3.93 10.32 4.67
N PHE A 78 -5.14 9.81 4.88
CA PHE A 78 -5.70 8.79 4.00
C PHE A 78 -5.89 9.29 2.56
N GLU A 79 -6.05 10.60 2.37
CA GLU A 79 -6.04 11.25 1.06
C GLU A 79 -4.73 11.00 0.29
N LYS A 80 -3.56 11.18 0.92
CA LYS A 80 -2.26 10.90 0.29
C LYS A 80 -2.12 9.43 -0.08
N ILE A 81 -2.60 8.54 0.78
CA ILE A 81 -2.63 7.10 0.52
C ILE A 81 -3.55 6.79 -0.68
N GLY A 82 -4.74 7.42 -0.71
CA GLY A 82 -5.70 7.30 -1.80
C GLY A 82 -5.13 7.77 -3.14
N HIS A 83 -4.44 8.90 -3.18
CA HIS A 83 -3.76 9.38 -4.40
C HIS A 83 -2.70 8.41 -4.88
N LEU A 84 -1.86 7.86 -3.98
CA LEU A 84 -0.87 6.85 -4.36
C LEU A 84 -1.53 5.60 -4.93
N LEU A 85 -2.61 5.11 -4.31
CA LEU A 85 -3.34 3.93 -4.79
C LEU A 85 -4.07 4.21 -6.12
N LYS A 86 -4.57 5.42 -6.32
CA LYS A 86 -5.19 5.86 -7.58
C LYS A 86 -4.19 5.86 -8.73
N ASP A 87 -2.99 6.40 -8.52
CA ASP A 87 -1.89 6.33 -9.50
C ASP A 87 -1.52 4.88 -9.82
N LYS A 88 -1.43 4.00 -8.80
CA LYS A 88 -1.20 2.56 -9.00
C LYS A 88 -2.30 1.88 -9.80
N TYR A 89 -3.56 2.28 -9.59
CA TYR A 89 -4.70 1.76 -10.33
C TYR A 89 -4.64 2.15 -11.81
N GLU A 90 -4.37 3.42 -12.10
CA GLU A 90 -4.31 3.95 -13.48
C GLU A 90 -3.17 3.32 -14.29
N ASN A 91 -2.05 3.04 -13.62
CA ASN A 91 -0.87 2.42 -14.23
C ASN A 91 -0.80 0.89 -14.06
N SER A 92 -1.91 0.25 -13.64
CA SER A 92 -1.95 -1.18 -13.34
C SER A 92 -1.79 -2.05 -14.60
N ILE A 93 -1.27 -3.26 -14.41
CA ILE A 93 -1.06 -4.23 -15.49
C ILE A 93 -2.23 -5.22 -15.50
N GLN A 94 -2.88 -5.33 -16.65
CA GLN A 94 -3.92 -6.35 -16.83
C GLN A 94 -3.28 -7.74 -16.94
N ILE A 95 -3.74 -8.66 -16.11
CA ILE A 95 -3.35 -10.07 -16.14
C ILE A 95 -4.46 -10.91 -16.81
N SER A 96 -4.09 -12.01 -17.45
CA SER A 96 -5.02 -12.96 -18.07
C SER A 96 -4.53 -14.39 -17.87
N ASP A 97 -5.45 -15.30 -17.57
CA ASP A 97 -5.18 -16.74 -17.43
C ASP A 97 -4.69 -17.39 -18.73
N LYS A 98 -4.98 -16.77 -19.88
CA LYS A 98 -4.50 -17.23 -21.17
C LYS A 98 -3.16 -16.56 -21.47
N ILE A 99 -2.12 -17.34 -21.72
CA ILE A 99 -0.82 -16.86 -22.22
C ILE A 99 -1.05 -16.21 -23.59
N LYS A 100 -1.46 -14.94 -23.61
CA LYS A 100 -1.39 -14.11 -24.81
C LYS A 100 0.07 -13.74 -24.98
N ARG A 101 0.65 -14.08 -26.13
CA ARG A 101 2.08 -13.88 -26.49
C ARG A 101 2.63 -12.46 -26.25
N LYS A 102 1.78 -11.44 -26.04
CA LYS A 102 2.17 -10.09 -25.56
C LYS A 102 1.04 -9.46 -24.73
N MET A 103 1.26 -9.24 -23.44
CA MET A 103 0.43 -8.33 -22.64
C MET A 103 0.84 -6.89 -22.96
N ARG A 104 -0.13 -5.98 -23.09
CA ARG A 104 0.12 -4.55 -23.34
C ARG A 104 -0.69 -3.73 -22.35
N ARG A 105 -0.13 -2.62 -21.87
CA ARG A 105 -0.88 -1.63 -21.08
C ARG A 105 -2.09 -1.13 -21.88
N ARG A 106 -3.18 -0.84 -21.16
CA ARG A 106 -4.47 -0.44 -21.73
C ARG A 106 -4.34 0.88 -22.50
N GLU A 107 -3.72 1.87 -21.87
CA GLU A 107 -3.46 3.18 -22.47
C GLU A 107 -2.45 3.10 -23.62
N LYS A 108 -2.78 3.75 -24.73
CA LYS A 108 -1.99 3.72 -25.97
C LYS A 108 -0.59 4.30 -25.77
N ASP A 109 -0.48 5.35 -24.97
CA ASP A 109 0.76 6.09 -24.73
C ASP A 109 1.71 5.31 -23.82
N GLN A 110 1.16 4.53 -22.90
CA GLN A 110 1.92 3.70 -21.96
C GLN A 110 2.37 2.35 -22.55
N ARG A 111 1.97 2.00 -23.78
CA ARG A 111 2.37 0.72 -24.43
C ARG A 111 3.87 0.59 -24.69
N LYS A 112 4.59 1.71 -24.73
CA LYS A 112 6.06 1.75 -24.95
C LYS A 112 6.85 1.49 -23.66
N ILE A 113 6.22 1.66 -22.49
CA ILE A 113 6.86 1.43 -21.20
C ILE A 113 6.97 -0.10 -21.03
N PRO A 114 8.15 -0.65 -20.66
CA PRO A 114 8.29 -2.07 -20.38
C PRO A 114 7.37 -2.53 -19.24
N ILE A 115 6.94 -3.78 -19.32
CA ILE A 115 6.32 -4.50 -18.20
C ILE A 115 7.47 -5.30 -17.59
N HIS A 116 7.95 -4.88 -16.41
CA HIS A 116 8.96 -5.62 -15.64
C HIS A 116 8.30 -6.71 -14.82
#